data_AF-A0A0B6ZGD0-F1
#
_entry.id   AF-A0A0B6ZGD0-F1
#
_cell.length_a   1.000
_cell.length_b   1.000
_cell.length_c   1.000
_cell.angle_alpha   90.00
_cell.angle_beta   90.00
_cell.angle_gamma   90.00
#
_symmetry.space_group_name_H-M   'P 1'
#
loop_
_entity.id
_entity.type
_entity.pdbx_description
1 polymer ?
#
loop_
_entity_poly.entity_id
_entity_poly.type
_entity_poly.pdbx_seq_one_letter_code
_entity_poly.pdbx_strand_id
1 'polypeptide(L)' 'RVCNVTRRPAQTQSFPLQMQSGQTIECTVARYFMERYKMKLHHPHLPCLQVGQEQKHTYLPLEVCNIVGGQR' A
#
# COMPACT_ATOMS: atom_id res chain seq x y z
N ARG A 1 3.06 -11.75 5.57
CA ARG A 1 2.23 -11.68 6.81
C ARG A 1 1.72 -10.25 6.98
N VAL A 2 0.44 -10.10 7.27
CA VAL A 2 -0.18 -8.81 7.61
C VAL A 2 0.21 -8.48 9.06
N CYS A 3 0.63 -7.24 9.30
CA CYS A 3 0.98 -6.78 10.65
C CYS A 3 0.01 -5.73 11.18
N ASN A 4 -0.67 -4.96 10.31
CA ASN A 4 -1.63 -3.95 10.73
C ASN A 4 -2.61 -3.58 9.60
N VAL A 5 -3.60 -2.75 9.93
CA VAL A 5 -4.52 -2.11 8.97
C VAL A 5 -4.41 -0.59 9.14
N THR A 6 -4.32 0.15 8.05
CA THR A 6 -4.17 1.61 8.11
C THR A 6 -5.47 2.28 8.55
N ARG A 7 -5.35 3.39 9.31
CA ARG A 7 -6.51 4.24 9.63
C ARG A 7 -6.93 5.14 8.47
N ARG A 8 -5.98 5.49 7.59
CA ARG A 8 -6.24 6.33 6.42
C ARG A 8 -6.60 5.46 5.20
N PRO A 9 -7.46 5.96 4.30
CA PRO A 9 -7.81 5.30 3.06
C PRO A 9 -6.64 5.30 2.06
N ALA A 10 -6.66 4.41 1.07
CA ALA A 10 -5.59 4.28 0.06
C ALA A 10 -5.29 5.56 -0.72
N GLN A 11 -6.29 6.44 -0.90
CA GLN A 11 -6.11 7.75 -1.55
C GLN A 11 -5.27 8.75 -0.74
N THR A 12 -5.27 8.67 0.59
CA THR A 12 -4.52 9.59 1.47
C THR A 12 -3.43 8.89 2.29
N GLN A 13 -3.37 7.55 2.26
CA GLN A 13 -2.28 6.80 2.87
C GLN A 13 -1.00 7.01 2.04
N SER A 14 -0.03 7.71 2.63
CA SER A 14 1.28 7.98 2.04
C SER A 14 2.36 7.05 2.59
N PHE A 15 3.44 6.93 1.83
CA PHE A 15 4.67 6.27 2.24
C PHE A 15 5.88 6.95 1.59
N PRO A 16 7.07 6.86 2.21
CA PRO A 16 8.30 7.34 1.61
C PRO A 16 8.70 6.44 0.45
N LEU A 17 8.64 6.96 -0.77
CA LEU A 17 9.07 6.29 -1.99
C LEU A 17 10.47 6.78 -2.37
N GLN A 18 11.43 5.86 -2.38
CA GLN A 18 12.77 6.12 -2.91
C GLN A 18 12.75 6.09 -4.44
N MET A 19 13.19 7.18 -5.05
CA MET A 19 13.37 7.29 -6.49
C MET A 19 14.76 6.80 -6.90
N GLN A 20 14.92 6.47 -8.18
CA GLN A 20 16.22 6.06 -8.75
C GLN A 20 17.29 7.16 -8.65
N SER A 21 16.88 8.43 -8.56
CA SER A 21 17.76 9.58 -8.34
C SER A 21 18.36 9.64 -6.93
N GLY A 22 17.96 8.74 -6.02
CA GLY A 22 18.33 8.78 -4.60
C GLY A 22 17.45 9.71 -3.74
N GLN A 23 16.54 10.48 -4.36
CA GLN A 23 15.58 11.29 -3.63
C GLN A 23 14.47 10.42 -3.02
N THR A 24 14.01 10.77 -1.82
CA THR A 24 12.80 10.19 -1.22
C THR A 24 11.66 11.19 -1.33
N ILE A 25 10.52 10.76 -1.87
CA ILE A 25 9.30 11.57 -1.98
C ILE A 25 8.14 10.89 -1.24
N GLU A 26 7.21 11.67 -0.71
CA GLU A 26 5.94 11.09 -0.24
C GLU A 26 5.04 10.75 -1.43
N CYS A 27 4.62 9.49 -1.51
CA CYS A 27 3.69 9.02 -2.53
C CYS A 27 2.51 8.32 -1.86
N THR A 28 1.30 8.55 -2.36
CA THR A 28 0.11 7.83 -1.87
C THR A 28 0.02 6.45 -2.50
N VAL A 29 -0.57 5.49 -1.78
CA VAL A 29 -0.77 4.13 -2.28
C VAL A 29 -1.56 4.15 -3.59
N ALA A 30 -2.67 4.89 -3.64
CA ALA A 30 -3.47 5.00 -4.87
C ALA A 30 -2.67 5.57 -6.05
N ARG A 31 -1.88 6.63 -5.83
CA ARG A 31 -1.05 7.24 -6.87
C ARG A 31 0.03 6.27 -7.37
N TYR A 32 0.70 5.60 -6.44
CA TYR A 32 1.74 4.63 -6.77
C TYR A 32 1.20 3.51 -7.66
N PHE A 33 0.05 2.92 -7.31
CA PHE A 33 -0.56 1.86 -8.11
C PHE A 33 -1.01 2.34 -9.49
N MET A 34 -1.53 3.56 -9.58
CA MET A 34 -1.89 4.17 -10.86
C MET A 34 -0.67 4.41 -11.75
N GLU A 35 0.42 4.98 -11.22
CA GLU A 35 1.59 5.35 -12.02
C GLU A 35 2.45 4.14 -12.38
N ARG A 36 2.76 3.29 -11.39
CA ARG A 36 3.72 2.17 -11.49
C ARG A 36 3.12 0.91 -12.11
N TYR A 37 1.84 0.65 -11.86
CA TYR A 37 1.15 -0.56 -12.31
C TYR A 37 0.01 -0.28 -13.30
N LYS A 38 -0.24 0.99 -13.64
CA LYS A 38 -1.36 1.41 -14.51
C LYS A 38 -2.72 0.89 -13.99
N MET A 39 -2.81 0.74 -12.66
CA MET A 39 -3.98 0.20 -11.99
C MET A 39 -4.71 1.33 -11.27
N LYS A 40 -5.92 1.65 -11.73
CA LYS A 40 -6.83 2.55 -11.03
C LYS A 40 -7.59 1.73 -9.98
N LEU A 41 -7.37 2.06 -8.71
CA LEU A 41 -8.13 1.45 -7.61
C LEU A 41 -9.61 1.81 -7.72
N HIS A 42 -10.48 0.82 -7.59
CA HIS A 42 -11.94 1.00 -7.58
C HIS A 42 -12.44 1.50 -6.21
N HIS A 43 -11.74 1.13 -5.13
CA HIS A 43 -12.13 1.44 -3.75
C HIS A 43 -11.03 2.23 -3.01
N PRO A 44 -10.61 3.39 -3.54
CA PRO A 44 -9.50 4.15 -2.95
C PRO A 44 -9.83 4.78 -1.58
N HIS A 45 -11.11 4.78 -1.19
CA HIS A 45 -11.63 5.22 0.11
C HIS A 45 -11.53 4.15 1.20
N LEU A 46 -11.15 2.91 0.86
CA LEU A 46 -10.93 1.84 1.84
C LEU A 46 -9.50 1.89 2.42
N PRO A 47 -9.28 1.36 3.63
CA PRO A 47 -7.95 1.27 4.22
C PRO A 47 -7.04 0.29 3.47
N CYS A 48 -5.75 0.32 3.80
CA CYS A 48 -4.73 -0.59 3.28
C CYS A 48 -4.29 -1.59 4.34
N LEU A 49 -3.76 -2.73 3.90
CA LEU A 49 -3.05 -3.67 4.78
C LEU A 49 -1.59 -3.24 4.88
N GLN A 50 -1.07 -3.19 6.10
CA GLN A 50 0.37 -3.09 6.33
C GLN A 50 0.96 -4.50 6.42
N VAL A 51 2.04 -4.73 5.67
CA VAL A 51 2.66 -6.06 5.56
C VAL A 51 4.15 -6.01 5.85
N GLY A 52 4.70 -7.15 6.27
CA GLY A 52 6.13 -7.28 6.55
C GLY A 52 6.52 -6.65 7.89
N GLN A 53 7.65 -5.94 7.89
CA GLN A 53 8.14 -5.24 9.08
C GLN A 53 7.45 -3.88 9.20
N GLU A 54 6.96 -3.53 10.39
CA GLU A 54 6.19 -2.30 10.60
C GLU A 54 6.97 -1.04 10.18
N GLN A 55 8.28 -1.02 10.42
CA GLN A 55 9.19 0.08 10.06
C GLN A 55 9.39 0.27 8.54
N LYS A 56 9.03 -0.69 7.69
CA LYS A 56 9.26 -0.64 6.24
C LYS A 56 8.14 0.01 5.43
N HIS A 57 7.08 0.50 6.09
CA HIS A 57 5.99 1.27 5.45
C HIS A 57 5.43 0.62 4.17
N THR A 58 5.27 -0.71 4.16
CA THR A 58 4.74 -1.45 3.01
C THR A 58 3.23 -1.59 3.14
N TYR A 59 2.49 -0.90 2.27
CA TYR A 59 1.03 -0.86 2.27
C TYR A 59 0.45 -1.47 1.00
N LEU A 60 -0.54 -2.35 1.15
CA LEU A 60 -1.25 -2.99 0.04
C LEU A 60 -2.74 -2.62 0.08
N PRO A 61 -3.33 -2.16 -1.05
CA PRO A 61 -4.77 -2.04 -1.19
C PRO A 61 -5.47 -3.38 -0.99
N LEU A 62 -6.70 -3.37 -0.49
CA LEU A 62 -7.50 -4.60 -0.34
C LEU A 62 -7.73 -5.30 -1.69
N GLU A 63 -7.82 -4.54 -2.77
CA GLU A 63 -8.06 -5.05 -4.15
C GLU A 63 -6.95 -5.98 -4.67
N VAL A 64 -5.75 -5.93 -4.09
CA VAL A 64 -4.61 -6.74 -4.52
C VAL A 64 -4.26 -7.85 -3.53
N CYS A 65 -5.13 -8.10 -2.55
CA CYS A 65 -4.89 -9.05 -1.48
C CYS A 65 -5.85 -10.25 -1.57
N ASN A 66 -5.30 -11.45 -1.42
CA ASN A 66 -6.06 -12.68 -1.22
C ASN A 66 -5.65 -13.33 0.11
N ILE A 67 -6.62 -13.89 0.83
CA ILE A 67 -6.35 -14.63 2.06
C ILE A 67 -5.90 -16.03 1.68
N VAL A 68 -4.67 -16.39 2.10
CA VAL A 68 -4.15 -17.76 1.91
C VAL A 68 -4.89 -18.70 2.86
N GLY A 69 -5.48 -19.78 2.34
CA GLY A 69 -6.14 -20.81 3.14
C GLY A 69 -5.15 -21.71 3.89
N GLY A 70 -5.67 -22.56 4.79
CA GLY A 70 -4.83 -23.51 5.54
C GLY A 70 -3.91 -22.85 6.58
N GLN A 71 -4.30 -21.68 7.11
CA GLN A 71 -3.60 -21.07 8.24
C GLN A 71 -3.80 -21.96 9.47
N ARG A 72 -2.68 -22.29 10.14
CA ARG A 72 -2.66 -23.07 11.40
C ARG A 72 -2.71 -22.15 12.62
#